data_AF-A0AB35HR25-F1
#
_entry.id   AF-A0AB35HR25-F1
#
_cell.length_a   1.000
_cell.length_b   1.000
_cell.length_c   1.000
_cell.angle_alpha   90.00
_cell.angle_beta   90.00
_cell.angle_gamma   90.00
#
_symmetry.space_group_name_H-M   'P 1'
#
loop_
_entity.id
_entity.type
_entity.pdbx_description
1 polymer ?
#
loop_
_entity_poly.entity_id
_entity_poly.type
_entity_poly.pdbx_seq_one_letter_code
_entity_poly.pdbx_strand_id
1 'polypeptide(L)'
;MKKHTQLFNIEVGTFTKEEDQLTLKLEKSQFRYDHISELDEMKKTSSNFLHLTNIIEQDNNILLIYEVSSELRSLKNLSKENKAIRTSIAKTIIKQDILNTTNYHISLNPSNLWFYPMKHVYYVYRANEAMPYENDYDVLTKYKALLLYCLTGTPYERLVNNLKEASNQNQDELIQQIIQANSVQELKEIMEDIDDFITFKEWQNVKQKARKNRIKSYIILACVVLVAFISTGLVHKADQDKYNSFAEKKQAEIAKLEQQDAIKTAFTEQDWDKAITAMDKAGYTKPQQAKKLLNESQYQIALETNPKGINAIVKQAYNEDHEKNILDWSMPSNANEQDKEKLKLEKSIVNFDTNELNNQLSFQEDEDVLYRMGQAYLENNDTQGAAKVKDKLAGISSEKSDLLEAQMELENAKSTVKDDEEKLENAKDLDKDDDDKDDKIKEAETNLDDAKKDQEEAQKDLDELGG
;
A
#
# COMPACT_ATOMS: atom_id res chain seq x y z
N MET A 1 26.47 36.71 16.69
CA MET A 1 26.15 35.66 15.70
C MET A 1 26.58 36.16 14.32
N LYS A 2 27.35 35.38 13.54
CA LYS A 2 27.71 35.79 12.17
C LYS A 2 26.45 35.72 11.31
N LYS A 3 26.03 36.84 10.71
CA LYS A 3 24.96 36.84 9.70
C LYS A 3 25.37 35.90 8.57
N HIS A 4 24.50 34.93 8.25
CA HIS A 4 24.80 33.92 7.23
C HIS A 4 24.45 34.48 5.85
N THR A 5 25.35 35.28 5.28
CA THR A 5 25.17 35.87 3.95
C THR A 5 25.31 34.80 2.86
N GLN A 6 24.36 34.74 1.93
CA GLN A 6 24.42 33.88 0.75
C GLN A 6 24.60 34.71 -0.52
N LEU A 7 25.45 34.26 -1.43
CA LEU A 7 25.75 34.94 -2.69
C LEU A 7 25.28 34.11 -3.89
N PHE A 8 24.61 34.75 -4.84
CA PHE A 8 24.13 34.12 -6.07
C PHE A 8 24.48 34.98 -7.27
N ASN A 9 25.31 34.45 -8.18
CA ASN A 9 25.75 35.19 -9.37
C ASN A 9 24.79 34.94 -10.54
N ILE A 10 24.52 36.00 -11.29
CA ILE A 10 23.88 35.99 -12.60
C ILE A 10 24.79 36.74 -13.60
N GLU A 11 24.39 36.79 -14.86
CA GLU A 11 25.18 37.32 -15.97
C GLU A 11 25.61 38.78 -15.75
N VAL A 12 24.74 39.58 -15.13
CA VAL A 12 24.92 41.03 -14.99
C VAL A 12 25.39 41.46 -13.60
N GLY A 13 25.40 40.56 -12.61
CA GLY A 13 25.79 40.91 -11.25
C GLY A 13 25.57 39.83 -10.20
N THR A 14 25.60 40.24 -8.93
CA THR A 14 25.56 39.33 -7.78
C THR A 14 24.44 39.69 -6.82
N PHE A 15 23.58 38.73 -6.52
CA PHE A 15 22.63 38.80 -5.42
C PHE A 15 23.32 38.49 -4.10
N THR A 16 22.96 39.26 -3.08
CA THR A 16 23.28 39.02 -1.67
C THR A 16 21.96 38.81 -0.92
N LYS A 17 21.80 37.65 -0.29
CA LYS A 17 20.64 37.38 0.59
C LYS A 17 21.03 37.56 2.06
N GLU A 18 20.27 38.40 2.74
CA GLU A 18 20.30 38.56 4.20
C GLU A 18 18.86 38.48 4.73
N GLU A 19 18.57 37.47 5.57
CA GLU A 19 17.24 37.24 6.13
C GLU A 19 16.16 37.20 5.02
N ASP A 20 15.19 38.11 5.08
CA ASP A 20 14.05 38.21 4.13
C ASP A 20 14.28 39.24 3.02
N GLN A 21 15.52 39.71 2.86
CA GLN A 21 15.90 40.69 1.85
C GLN A 21 16.91 40.11 0.86
N LEU A 22 16.66 40.37 -0.43
CA LEU A 22 17.55 40.00 -1.52
C LEU A 22 18.00 41.26 -2.25
N THR A 23 19.29 41.52 -2.30
CA THR A 23 19.85 42.71 -2.96
C THR A 23 20.70 42.30 -4.15
N LEU A 24 20.36 42.78 -5.35
CA LEU A 24 21.20 42.67 -6.54
C LEU A 24 22.05 43.92 -6.68
N LYS A 25 23.37 43.73 -6.79
CA LYS A 25 24.31 44.81 -7.07
C LYS A 25 24.75 44.77 -8.53
N LEU A 26 24.59 45.90 -9.22
CA LEU A 26 24.96 46.11 -10.62
C LEU A 26 25.85 47.34 -10.76
N GLU A 27 26.78 47.35 -11.71
CA GLU A 27 27.61 48.53 -11.97
C GLU A 27 26.82 49.58 -12.76
N LYS A 28 26.90 50.84 -12.34
CA LYS A 28 26.15 51.95 -12.96
C LYS A 28 26.51 52.13 -14.44
N SER A 29 27.76 51.88 -14.83
CA SER A 29 28.25 51.98 -16.21
C SER A 29 27.56 51.03 -17.20
N GLN A 30 26.82 50.03 -16.71
CA GLN A 30 26.09 49.08 -17.55
C GLN A 30 24.68 49.58 -17.93
N PHE A 31 24.20 50.66 -17.30
CA PHE A 31 22.88 51.22 -17.55
C PHE A 31 22.89 52.31 -18.62
N ARG A 32 21.73 52.53 -19.25
CA ARG A 32 21.54 53.50 -20.34
C ARG A 32 20.47 54.56 -20.03
N TYR A 33 20.04 54.67 -18.78
CA TYR A 33 19.08 55.70 -18.34
C TYR A 33 19.76 57.07 -18.21
N ASP A 34 18.98 58.14 -18.35
CA ASP A 34 19.41 59.50 -18.00
C ASP A 34 19.11 59.82 -16.52
N HIS A 35 17.98 59.32 -16.02
CA HIS A 35 17.54 59.45 -14.63
C HIS A 35 17.08 58.12 -14.00
N ILE A 36 17.50 57.84 -12.76
CA ILE A 36 17.16 56.59 -12.05
C ILE A 36 15.64 56.35 -11.90
N SER A 37 14.85 57.43 -11.89
CA SER A 37 13.37 57.38 -11.85
C SER A 37 12.76 56.68 -13.07
N GLU A 38 13.48 56.59 -14.19
CA GLU A 38 13.04 55.81 -15.35
C GLU A 38 12.92 54.31 -15.01
N LEU A 39 13.63 53.84 -13.98
CA LEU A 39 13.54 52.46 -13.51
C LEU A 39 12.36 52.22 -12.55
N ASP A 40 11.61 53.24 -12.14
CA ASP A 40 10.50 53.08 -11.19
C ASP A 40 9.38 52.19 -11.73
N GLU A 41 9.25 52.07 -13.06
CA GLU A 41 8.31 51.12 -13.66
C GLU A 41 8.58 49.65 -13.24
N MET A 42 9.83 49.33 -12.93
CA MET A 42 10.25 47.99 -12.54
C MET A 42 9.74 47.60 -11.15
N LYS A 43 9.29 48.57 -10.34
CA LYS A 43 8.66 48.33 -9.02
C LYS A 43 7.22 47.84 -9.12
N LYS A 44 6.57 47.93 -10.29
CA LYS A 44 5.18 47.46 -10.47
C LYS A 44 5.08 45.94 -10.27
N THR A 45 4.20 45.49 -9.39
CA THR A 45 3.95 44.06 -9.16
C THR A 45 3.56 43.35 -10.45
N SER A 46 4.10 42.15 -10.67
CA SER A 46 3.79 41.31 -11.83
C SER A 46 3.75 39.85 -11.40
N SER A 47 2.85 39.08 -12.01
CA SER A 47 2.75 37.64 -11.75
C SER A 47 4.07 36.94 -12.08
N ASN A 48 4.44 35.96 -11.26
CA ASN A 48 5.71 35.22 -11.36
C ASN A 48 6.99 36.02 -11.06
N PHE A 49 6.93 37.28 -10.61
CA PHE A 49 8.12 38.04 -10.21
C PHE A 49 8.15 38.31 -8.71
N LEU A 50 9.34 38.34 -8.12
CA LEU A 50 9.52 38.91 -6.78
C LEU A 50 9.32 40.42 -6.82
N HIS A 51 8.77 40.96 -5.73
CA HIS A 51 8.49 42.38 -5.63
C HIS A 51 9.79 43.16 -5.43
N LEU A 52 10.14 43.99 -6.42
CA LEU A 52 11.21 44.98 -6.32
C LEU A 52 10.71 46.15 -5.46
N THR A 53 11.17 46.20 -4.22
CA THR A 53 10.75 47.20 -3.24
C THR A 53 11.48 48.52 -3.40
N ASN A 54 12.76 48.49 -3.78
CA ASN A 54 13.57 49.70 -3.86
C ASN A 54 14.69 49.60 -4.91
N ILE A 55 15.09 50.77 -5.42
CA ILE A 55 16.20 50.96 -6.34
C ILE A 55 17.04 52.09 -5.75
N ILE A 56 18.30 51.80 -5.41
CA ILE A 56 19.21 52.76 -4.80
C ILE A 56 20.42 52.94 -5.70
N GLU A 57 20.67 54.18 -6.08
CA GLU A 57 21.93 54.57 -6.72
C GLU A 57 22.94 54.95 -5.63
N GLN A 58 24.05 54.20 -5.54
CA GLN A 58 25.10 54.41 -4.55
C GLN A 58 26.49 54.28 -5.18
N ASP A 59 27.29 55.33 -5.06
CA ASP A 59 28.64 55.42 -5.62
C ASP A 59 28.65 55.07 -7.13
N ASN A 60 29.27 53.96 -7.50
CA ASN A 60 29.34 53.45 -8.88
C ASN A 60 28.41 52.25 -9.13
N ASN A 61 27.40 52.03 -8.28
CA ASN A 61 26.52 50.87 -8.33
C ASN A 61 25.05 51.23 -8.23
N ILE A 62 24.21 50.38 -8.81
CA ILE A 62 22.77 50.34 -8.61
C ILE A 62 22.43 49.10 -7.78
N LEU A 63 21.70 49.31 -6.70
CA LEU A 63 21.19 48.27 -5.81
C LEU A 63 19.70 48.08 -6.04
N LEU A 64 19.31 46.88 -6.47
CA LEU A 64 17.91 46.48 -6.60
C LEU A 64 17.54 45.60 -5.41
N ILE A 65 16.55 46.04 -4.64
CA ILE A 65 16.19 45.44 -3.36
C ILE A 65 14.83 44.76 -3.48
N TYR A 66 14.81 43.44 -3.26
CA TYR A 66 13.64 42.60 -3.36
C TYR A 66 13.24 42.06 -1.99
N GLU A 67 11.94 41.91 -1.81
CA GLU A 67 11.38 41.14 -0.70
C GLU A 67 11.40 39.65 -1.07
N VAL A 68 12.01 38.82 -0.23
CA VAL A 68 12.04 37.37 -0.40
C VAL A 68 11.55 36.71 0.88
N SER A 69 10.37 36.08 0.81
CA SER A 69 9.86 35.31 1.94
C SER A 69 10.84 34.22 2.37
N SER A 70 10.96 33.98 3.68
CA SER A 70 11.74 32.89 4.27
C SER A 70 11.36 31.50 3.73
N GLU A 71 10.14 31.35 3.19
CA GLU A 71 9.61 30.11 2.60
C GLU A 71 10.18 29.81 1.21
N LEU A 72 10.63 30.85 0.50
CA LEU A 72 11.19 30.72 -0.84
C LEU A 72 12.62 30.21 -0.79
N ARG A 73 12.89 29.22 -1.64
CA ARG A 73 14.23 28.64 -1.82
C ARG A 73 14.80 29.08 -3.15
N SER A 74 16.08 29.44 -3.19
CA SER A 74 16.79 29.62 -4.45
C SER A 74 16.77 28.30 -5.23
N LEU A 75 16.56 28.37 -6.54
CA LEU A 75 16.64 27.22 -7.45
C LEU A 75 18.02 26.55 -7.41
N LYS A 76 19.06 27.24 -6.91
CA LYS A 76 20.37 26.65 -6.59
C LYS A 76 20.31 25.46 -5.62
N ASN A 77 19.24 25.35 -4.84
CA ASN A 77 19.01 24.22 -3.92
C ASN A 77 18.19 23.07 -4.53
N LEU A 78 17.65 23.23 -5.75
CA LEU A 78 16.74 22.26 -6.36
C LEU A 78 17.39 20.87 -6.58
N SER A 79 18.69 20.82 -6.84
CA SER A 79 19.43 19.56 -7.05
C SER A 79 19.39 18.61 -5.83
N LYS A 80 19.12 19.14 -4.63
CA LYS A 80 18.97 18.38 -3.39
C LYS A 80 17.59 17.74 -3.25
N GLU A 81 16.61 18.20 -4.03
CA GLU A 81 15.24 17.69 -4.00
C GLU A 81 15.13 16.36 -4.77
N ASN A 82 14.08 15.58 -4.49
CA ASN A 82 13.80 14.36 -5.23
C ASN A 82 13.40 14.66 -6.69
N LYS A 83 13.59 13.68 -7.59
CA LYS A 83 13.37 13.87 -9.04
C LYS A 83 11.94 14.32 -9.35
N ALA A 84 10.91 13.82 -8.68
CA ALA A 84 9.54 14.34 -8.82
C ALA A 84 9.39 15.85 -8.58
N ILE A 85 9.97 16.40 -7.50
CA ILE A 85 9.96 17.85 -7.25
C ILE A 85 10.73 18.60 -8.34
N ARG A 86 11.91 18.09 -8.71
CA ARG A 86 12.74 18.70 -9.76
C ARG A 86 12.00 18.76 -11.10
N THR A 87 11.34 17.68 -11.47
CA THR A 87 10.55 17.63 -12.71
C THR A 87 9.31 18.51 -12.66
N SER A 88 8.61 18.56 -11.51
CA SER A 88 7.46 19.46 -11.33
C SER A 88 7.85 20.92 -11.49
N ILE A 89 8.97 21.33 -10.88
CA ILE A 89 9.49 22.71 -11.01
C ILE A 89 9.94 23.01 -12.45
N ALA A 90 10.64 22.07 -13.10
CA ALA A 90 11.01 22.19 -14.51
C ALA A 90 9.77 22.38 -15.40
N LYS A 91 8.70 21.60 -15.16
CA LYS A 91 7.42 21.73 -15.85
C LYS A 91 6.76 23.09 -15.62
N THR A 92 6.77 23.58 -14.39
CA THR A 92 6.25 24.92 -14.08
C THR A 92 6.99 26.01 -14.84
N ILE A 93 8.32 25.97 -14.87
CA ILE A 93 9.16 26.95 -15.57
C ILE A 93 8.78 27.03 -17.06
N ILE A 94 8.75 25.89 -17.75
CA ILE A 94 8.44 25.90 -19.20
C ILE A 94 6.99 26.29 -19.48
N LYS A 95 6.06 25.96 -18.57
CA LYS A 95 4.65 26.33 -18.69
C LYS A 95 4.41 27.83 -18.49
N GLN A 96 5.17 28.48 -17.61
CA GLN A 96 5.10 29.93 -17.43
C GLN A 96 5.52 30.67 -18.71
N ASP A 97 6.42 30.07 -19.49
CA ASP A 97 6.96 30.62 -20.73
C ASP A 97 7.31 32.12 -20.62
N ILE A 98 8.06 32.46 -19.58
CA ILE A 98 8.23 33.85 -19.14
C ILE A 98 8.93 34.73 -20.19
N LEU A 99 9.78 34.13 -21.04
CA LEU A 99 10.50 34.84 -22.10
C LEU A 99 9.60 35.22 -23.28
N ASN A 100 8.47 34.54 -23.48
CA ASN A 100 7.51 34.86 -24.55
C ASN A 100 6.25 35.57 -24.06
N THR A 101 6.01 35.58 -22.73
CA THR A 101 4.78 36.15 -22.13
C THR A 101 4.99 37.54 -21.52
N THR A 102 6.21 38.09 -21.59
CA THR A 102 6.54 39.40 -21.05
C THR A 102 7.38 40.21 -22.03
N ASN A 103 7.37 41.54 -21.89
CA ASN A 103 8.22 42.45 -22.67
C ASN A 103 9.57 42.74 -21.98
N TYR A 104 9.91 41.99 -20.93
CA TYR A 104 11.14 42.20 -20.17
C TYR A 104 12.24 41.25 -20.64
N HIS A 105 13.49 41.69 -20.54
CA HIS A 105 14.64 40.81 -20.62
C HIS A 105 14.82 40.08 -19.29
N ILE A 106 14.80 38.76 -19.30
CA ILE A 106 14.81 37.93 -18.08
C ILE A 106 15.94 36.92 -18.16
N SER A 107 16.76 36.88 -17.11
CA SER A 107 17.76 35.83 -16.94
C SER A 107 17.08 34.54 -16.49
N LEU A 108 17.34 33.44 -17.21
CA LEU A 108 16.95 32.09 -16.82
C LEU A 108 18.03 31.38 -15.97
N ASN A 109 19.02 32.12 -15.47
CA ASN A 109 20.00 31.58 -14.54
C ASN A 109 19.30 31.07 -13.27
N PRO A 110 19.61 29.86 -12.76
CA PRO A 110 19.03 29.36 -11.52
C PRO A 110 19.21 30.27 -10.29
N SER A 111 20.23 31.13 -10.29
CA SER A 111 20.42 32.16 -9.26
C SER A 111 19.34 33.26 -9.29
N ASN A 112 18.72 33.48 -10.45
CA ASN A 112 17.63 34.44 -10.65
C ASN A 112 16.24 33.86 -10.33
N LEU A 113 16.16 32.55 -10.05
CA LEU A 113 14.90 31.84 -9.82
C LEU A 113 14.78 31.41 -8.37
N TRP A 114 13.58 31.60 -7.83
CA TRP A 114 13.18 31.17 -6.51
C TRP A 114 11.93 30.32 -6.61
N PHE A 115 11.79 29.34 -5.74
CA PHE A 115 10.63 28.46 -5.76
C PHE A 115 10.09 28.19 -4.37
N TYR A 116 8.79 27.93 -4.33
CA TYR A 116 8.11 27.23 -3.26
C TYR A 116 7.64 25.88 -3.84
N PRO A 117 7.71 24.75 -3.10
CA PRO A 117 7.68 23.42 -3.69
C PRO A 117 6.58 23.16 -4.73
N MET A 118 6.94 22.34 -5.71
CA MET A 118 6.12 21.80 -6.81
C MET A 118 5.69 22.78 -7.92
N LYS A 119 5.00 23.89 -7.63
CA LYS A 119 4.32 24.66 -8.70
C LYS A 119 4.49 26.18 -8.66
N HIS A 120 5.26 26.71 -7.73
CA HIS A 120 5.43 28.15 -7.58
C HIS A 120 6.88 28.51 -7.87
N VAL A 121 7.10 29.19 -8.99
CA VAL A 121 8.40 29.66 -9.44
C VAL A 121 8.33 31.16 -9.68
N TYR A 122 9.30 31.88 -9.12
CA TYR A 122 9.41 33.33 -9.19
C TYR A 122 10.76 33.73 -9.78
N TYR A 123 10.73 34.74 -10.65
CA TYR A 123 11.92 35.37 -11.23
C TYR A 123 12.21 36.67 -10.47
N VAL A 124 13.48 36.94 -10.19
CA VAL A 124 13.85 38.13 -9.40
C VAL A 124 14.17 39.31 -10.31
N TYR A 125 15.25 39.19 -11.07
CA TYR A 125 15.74 40.19 -12.00
C TYR A 125 15.00 40.10 -13.32
N ARG A 126 14.51 41.26 -13.75
CA ARG A 126 13.99 41.56 -15.07
C ARG A 126 14.52 42.93 -15.47
N ALA A 127 14.80 43.11 -16.75
CA ALA A 127 15.38 44.32 -17.31
C ALA A 127 14.48 44.91 -18.40
N ASN A 128 14.42 46.24 -18.45
CA ASN A 128 13.99 46.98 -19.63
C ASN A 128 15.22 47.37 -20.47
N GLU A 129 15.04 48.15 -21.54
CA GLU A 129 16.14 48.57 -22.43
C GLU A 129 17.18 49.49 -21.77
N ALA A 130 16.84 50.12 -20.63
CA ALA A 130 17.75 50.98 -19.89
C ALA A 130 18.66 50.21 -18.91
N MET A 131 18.40 48.92 -18.71
CA MET A 131 19.08 48.05 -17.75
C MET A 131 19.99 47.03 -18.45
N PRO A 132 21.03 46.51 -17.78
CA PRO A 132 21.87 45.48 -18.36
C PRO A 132 21.13 44.16 -18.53
N TYR A 133 21.30 43.50 -19.67
CA TYR A 133 20.78 42.15 -19.89
C TYR A 133 21.73 41.35 -20.77
N GLU A 134 21.64 40.03 -20.66
CA GLU A 134 22.39 39.10 -21.51
C GLU A 134 21.54 38.68 -22.72
N ASN A 135 22.18 38.66 -23.89
CA ASN A 135 21.56 38.28 -25.17
C ASN A 135 22.51 37.46 -26.07
N ASP A 136 23.45 36.75 -25.46
CA ASP A 136 24.44 35.90 -26.12
C ASP A 136 23.83 34.57 -26.57
N TYR A 137 22.74 34.13 -25.92
CA TYR A 137 22.06 32.87 -26.23
C TYR A 137 20.59 33.05 -26.65
N ASP A 138 20.14 32.19 -27.57
CA ASP A 138 18.75 32.15 -27.99
C ASP A 138 17.81 31.57 -26.91
N VAL A 139 16.51 31.88 -27.04
CA VAL A 139 15.46 31.50 -26.09
C VAL A 139 15.39 29.97 -25.86
N LEU A 140 15.52 29.18 -26.91
CA LEU A 140 15.44 27.71 -26.81
C LEU A 140 16.63 27.18 -26.00
N THR A 141 17.84 27.64 -26.30
CA THR A 141 19.05 27.27 -25.56
C THR A 141 18.93 27.62 -24.08
N LYS A 142 18.44 28.83 -23.75
CA LYS A 142 18.22 29.27 -22.37
C LYS A 142 17.25 28.35 -21.62
N TYR A 143 16.12 27.98 -22.23
CA TYR A 143 15.17 27.04 -21.60
C TYR A 143 15.75 25.64 -21.45
N LYS A 144 16.38 25.07 -22.49
CA LYS A 144 17.00 23.74 -22.39
C LYS A 144 18.01 23.68 -21.25
N ALA A 145 18.90 24.68 -21.15
CA ALA A 145 19.89 24.74 -20.10
C ALA A 145 19.26 24.79 -18.69
N LEU A 146 18.19 25.58 -18.50
CA LEU A 146 17.50 25.67 -17.22
C LEU A 146 16.76 24.36 -16.86
N LEU A 147 16.07 23.73 -17.82
CA LEU A 147 15.39 22.45 -17.60
C LEU A 147 16.39 21.34 -17.26
N LEU A 148 17.50 21.25 -18.00
CA LEU A 148 18.56 20.29 -17.73
C LEU A 148 19.24 20.54 -16.39
N TYR A 149 19.44 21.80 -16.00
CA TYR A 149 19.89 22.16 -14.66
C TYR A 149 18.91 21.63 -13.60
N CYS A 150 17.59 21.83 -13.79
CA CYS A 150 16.60 21.35 -12.84
C CYS A 150 16.67 19.83 -12.67
N LEU A 151 16.80 19.09 -13.77
CA LEU A 151 16.77 17.62 -13.74
C LEU A 151 18.07 17.00 -13.22
N THR A 152 19.22 17.59 -13.55
CA THR A 152 20.55 17.01 -13.31
C THR A 152 21.39 17.72 -12.24
N GLY A 153 21.13 19.00 -12.00
CA GLY A 153 22.00 19.86 -11.19
C GLY A 153 23.28 20.31 -11.90
N THR A 154 23.48 19.96 -13.17
CA THR A 154 24.64 20.42 -13.96
C THR A 154 24.60 21.95 -14.09
N PRO A 155 25.69 22.70 -13.81
CA PRO A 155 25.68 24.16 -13.81
C PRO A 155 25.12 24.77 -15.10
N TYR A 156 24.23 25.75 -14.97
CA TYR A 156 23.57 26.42 -16.07
C TYR A 156 24.55 27.03 -17.07
N GLU A 157 25.59 27.69 -16.57
CA GLU A 157 26.63 28.38 -17.34
C GLU A 157 27.43 27.40 -18.24
N ARG A 158 27.51 26.13 -17.85
CA ARG A 158 28.09 25.07 -18.67
C ARG A 158 27.09 24.58 -19.72
N LEU A 159 25.83 24.43 -19.33
CA LEU A 159 24.78 23.91 -20.20
C LEU A 159 24.41 24.86 -21.35
N VAL A 160 24.39 26.17 -21.13
CA VAL A 160 24.14 27.15 -22.20
C VAL A 160 25.22 27.09 -23.29
N ASN A 161 26.45 26.69 -22.95
CA ASN A 161 27.54 26.50 -23.90
C ASN A 161 27.56 25.09 -24.51
N ASN A 162 27.17 24.07 -23.74
CA ASN A 162 27.18 22.68 -24.20
C ASN A 162 26.12 21.84 -23.48
N LEU A 163 24.95 21.71 -24.12
CA LEU A 163 23.81 20.95 -23.59
C LEU A 163 24.13 19.47 -23.32
N LYS A 164 25.10 18.89 -24.04
CA LYS A 164 25.48 17.47 -23.88
C LYS A 164 26.12 17.17 -22.53
N GLU A 165 26.56 18.19 -21.80
CA GLU A 165 27.12 18.00 -20.45
C GLU A 165 26.09 17.44 -19.46
N ALA A 166 24.79 17.63 -19.71
CA ALA A 166 23.73 16.98 -18.94
C ALA A 166 23.72 15.45 -19.11
N SER A 167 24.21 14.93 -20.24
CA SER A 167 24.24 13.50 -20.55
C SER A 167 25.38 12.74 -19.86
N ASN A 168 26.40 13.44 -19.36
CA ASN A 168 27.55 12.81 -18.70
C ASN A 168 27.21 12.18 -17.34
N GLN A 169 25.95 12.29 -16.90
CA GLN A 169 25.50 11.80 -15.60
C GLN A 169 24.40 10.72 -15.64
N ASN A 170 23.67 10.48 -16.76
CA ASN A 170 22.65 9.41 -16.89
C ASN A 170 22.12 9.22 -18.33
N GLN A 171 21.73 7.99 -18.70
CA GLN A 171 20.98 7.66 -19.94
C GLN A 171 19.46 7.92 -19.79
N ASP A 172 19.07 9.06 -19.21
CA ASP A 172 17.65 9.38 -19.01
C ASP A 172 17.02 9.84 -20.33
N GLU A 173 15.94 9.16 -20.75
CA GLU A 173 15.23 9.45 -22.01
C GLU A 173 14.72 10.88 -22.06
N LEU A 174 14.20 11.40 -20.95
CA LEU A 174 13.72 12.78 -20.85
C LEU A 174 14.84 13.80 -21.09
N ILE A 175 16.04 13.52 -20.56
CA ILE A 175 17.20 14.39 -20.77
C ILE A 175 17.56 14.43 -22.26
N GLN A 176 17.52 13.29 -22.95
CA GLN A 176 17.81 13.25 -24.39
C GLN A 176 16.75 13.98 -25.21
N GLN A 177 15.47 13.80 -24.89
CA GLN A 177 14.37 14.51 -25.55
C GLN A 177 14.53 16.05 -25.40
N ILE A 178 14.86 16.54 -24.20
CA ILE A 178 15.11 17.98 -23.98
C ILE A 178 16.31 18.48 -24.80
N ILE A 179 17.40 17.70 -24.88
CA ILE A 179 18.58 18.08 -25.68
C ILE A 179 18.21 18.17 -27.17
N GLN A 180 17.39 17.24 -27.67
CA GLN A 180 17.03 17.11 -29.08
C GLN A 180 15.89 18.04 -29.53
N ALA A 181 15.11 18.59 -28.61
CA ALA A 181 13.97 19.45 -28.94
C ALA A 181 14.34 20.63 -29.85
N ASN A 182 13.57 20.91 -30.88
CA ASN A 182 13.88 21.95 -31.88
C ASN A 182 13.13 23.25 -31.63
N SER A 183 12.21 23.28 -30.66
CA SER A 183 11.45 24.47 -30.32
C SER A 183 11.02 24.50 -28.85
N VAL A 184 10.64 25.68 -28.36
CA VAL A 184 10.07 25.85 -27.01
C VAL A 184 8.73 25.14 -26.89
N GLN A 185 7.96 25.06 -27.98
CA GLN A 185 6.69 24.34 -28.01
C GLN A 185 6.90 22.84 -27.83
N GLU A 186 7.89 22.26 -28.52
CA GLU A 186 8.27 20.85 -28.33
C GLU A 186 8.75 20.58 -26.90
N LEU A 187 9.48 21.51 -26.27
CA LEU A 187 9.83 21.39 -24.85
C LEU A 187 8.60 21.39 -23.93
N LYS A 188 7.56 22.17 -24.24
CA LYS A 188 6.31 22.15 -23.47
C LYS A 188 5.63 20.79 -23.58
N GLU A 189 5.53 20.25 -24.79
CA GLU A 189 4.92 18.93 -25.07
C GLU A 189 5.68 17.81 -24.35
N ILE A 190 7.01 17.76 -24.49
CA ILE A 190 7.88 16.81 -23.77
C ILE A 190 7.63 16.86 -22.26
N MET A 191 7.43 18.06 -21.71
CA MET A 191 7.21 18.25 -20.26
C MET A 191 5.76 18.02 -19.83
N GLU A 192 4.78 18.09 -20.74
CA GLU A 192 3.37 17.82 -20.44
C GLU A 192 3.11 16.32 -20.25
N ASP A 193 3.70 15.46 -21.08
CA ASP A 193 3.54 13.99 -21.09
C ASP A 193 4.02 13.27 -19.81
N ILE A 194 4.68 13.99 -18.91
CA ILE A 194 5.35 13.43 -17.72
C ILE A 194 4.41 13.27 -16.51
N ASP A 195 3.19 13.81 -16.53
CA ASP A 195 2.32 13.92 -15.35
C ASP A 195 1.88 12.57 -14.72
N ASP A 196 1.84 11.48 -15.47
CA ASP A 196 1.34 10.19 -14.97
C ASP A 196 2.43 9.21 -14.49
N PHE A 197 3.67 9.31 -15.00
CA PHE A 197 4.67 8.26 -14.79
C PHE A 197 5.56 8.49 -13.55
N ILE A 198 5.86 9.74 -13.21
CA ILE A 198 6.78 10.08 -12.11
C ILE A 198 6.11 9.98 -10.73
N THR A 199 4.81 10.26 -10.65
CA THR A 199 4.05 10.24 -9.39
C THR A 199 3.84 8.82 -8.85
N PHE A 200 3.83 7.79 -9.70
CA PHE A 200 3.59 6.41 -9.28
C PHE A 200 4.88 5.60 -9.06
N LYS A 201 5.83 5.69 -10.00
CA LYS A 201 7.03 4.83 -10.01
C LYS A 201 8.10 5.27 -9.01
N GLU A 202 8.26 6.57 -8.75
CA GLU A 202 9.24 7.06 -7.76
C GLU A 202 8.76 6.92 -6.32
N TRP A 203 7.45 7.02 -6.06
CA TRP A 203 6.88 6.75 -4.74
C TRP A 203 6.98 5.27 -4.34
N GLN A 204 6.95 4.34 -5.30
CA GLN A 204 7.32 2.93 -5.06
C GLN A 204 8.81 2.75 -4.75
N ASN A 205 9.71 3.52 -5.36
CA ASN A 205 11.15 3.46 -5.07
C ASN A 205 11.51 4.10 -3.72
N VAL A 206 10.78 5.15 -3.29
CA VAL A 206 10.85 5.68 -1.93
C VAL A 206 10.42 4.62 -0.90
N LYS A 207 9.37 3.84 -1.19
CA LYS A 207 8.99 2.66 -0.37
C LYS A 207 10.13 1.63 -0.27
N GLN A 208 10.80 1.30 -1.38
CA GLN A 208 11.90 0.31 -1.37
C GLN A 208 13.18 0.81 -0.67
N LYS A 209 13.56 2.09 -0.83
CA LYS A 209 14.74 2.65 -0.14
C LYS A 209 14.49 2.85 1.36
N ALA A 210 13.28 3.23 1.77
CA ALA A 210 12.88 3.27 3.17
C ALA A 210 12.88 1.86 3.81
N ARG A 211 12.53 0.82 3.04
CA ARG A 211 12.58 -0.59 3.47
C ARG A 211 14.00 -1.13 3.69
N LYS A 212 15.02 -0.59 3.01
CA LYS A 212 16.41 -1.07 3.10
C LYS A 212 17.26 -0.38 4.17
N ASN A 213 16.96 0.88 4.51
CA ASN A 213 17.73 1.63 5.50
C ASN A 213 16.82 2.07 6.65
N ARG A 214 17.14 1.64 7.88
CA ARG A 214 16.58 2.14 9.15
C ARG A 214 16.94 3.62 9.38
N ILE A 215 16.56 4.52 8.48
CA ILE A 215 16.71 5.96 8.64
C ILE A 215 15.32 6.51 8.98
N LYS A 216 14.88 6.23 10.21
CA LYS A 216 13.86 7.03 10.89
C LYS A 216 14.45 8.43 11.08
N SER A 217 14.18 9.40 10.20
CA SER A 217 14.20 10.86 10.51
C SER A 217 13.98 11.78 9.29
N TYR A 218 14.45 11.46 8.09
CA TYR A 218 14.48 12.47 7.01
C TYR A 218 13.21 12.54 6.15
N ILE A 219 12.45 11.46 6.02
CA ILE A 219 11.21 11.45 5.23
C ILE A 219 10.07 12.17 5.98
N ILE A 220 10.01 12.01 7.31
CA ILE A 220 9.04 12.71 8.17
C ILE A 220 9.29 14.22 8.17
N LEU A 221 10.56 14.66 8.11
CA LEU A 221 10.89 16.09 8.08
C LEU A 221 10.44 16.78 6.77
N ALA A 222 10.42 16.06 5.64
CA ALA A 222 9.92 16.60 4.38
C ALA A 222 8.39 16.81 4.37
N CYS A 223 7.63 15.98 5.09
CA CYS A 223 6.17 16.12 5.23
C CYS A 223 5.76 17.11 6.33
N VAL A 224 6.48 17.18 7.46
CA VAL A 224 6.16 18.09 8.58
C VAL A 224 6.46 19.55 8.24
N VAL A 225 7.48 19.81 7.42
CA VAL A 225 7.84 21.17 7.00
C VAL A 225 6.75 21.82 6.13
N LEU A 226 5.95 21.03 5.40
CA LEU A 226 4.83 21.53 4.58
C LEU A 226 3.67 22.09 5.41
N VAL A 227 3.49 21.63 6.65
CA VAL A 227 2.39 22.09 7.53
C VAL A 227 2.77 23.37 8.28
N ALA A 228 4.04 23.54 8.63
CA ALA A 228 4.51 24.70 9.41
C ALA A 228 4.60 26.01 8.61
N PHE A 229 4.71 25.94 7.27
CA PHE A 229 4.84 27.12 6.41
C PHE A 229 3.50 27.75 5.98
N ILE A 230 2.36 27.21 6.40
CA ILE A 230 1.04 27.65 5.91
C ILE A 230 0.48 28.87 6.68
N SER A 231 1.11 29.27 7.80
CA SER A 231 0.62 30.36 8.66
C SER A 231 1.02 31.79 8.26
N THR A 232 1.85 31.99 7.22
CA THR A 232 2.49 33.28 6.91
C THR A 232 2.09 33.95 5.58
N GLY A 233 0.90 33.63 5.06
CA GLY A 233 0.06 34.63 4.36
C GLY A 233 0.34 34.99 2.89
N LEU A 234 1.15 34.23 2.14
CA LEU A 234 1.49 34.57 0.73
C LEU A 234 0.95 33.61 -0.35
N VAL A 235 -0.11 32.83 -0.07
CA VAL A 235 -0.76 31.95 -1.07
C VAL A 235 -2.26 32.25 -1.13
N HIS A 236 -2.84 32.34 -2.34
CA HIS A 236 -4.29 32.56 -2.52
C HIS A 236 -5.10 31.45 -1.81
N LYS A 237 -6.14 31.85 -1.06
CA LYS A 237 -6.97 30.98 -0.20
C LYS A 237 -7.54 29.74 -0.92
N ALA A 238 -7.82 29.84 -2.22
CA ALA A 238 -8.33 28.74 -3.04
C ALA A 238 -7.29 27.65 -3.34
N ASP A 239 -6.00 27.98 -3.35
CA ASP A 239 -4.92 27.01 -3.52
C ASP A 239 -4.63 26.30 -2.19
N GLN A 240 -4.74 27.01 -1.06
CA GLN A 240 -4.53 26.48 0.28
C GLN A 240 -5.47 25.32 0.62
N ASP A 241 -6.76 25.43 0.30
CA ASP A 241 -7.74 24.35 0.54
C ASP A 241 -7.49 23.11 -0.36
N LYS A 242 -7.04 23.33 -1.60
CA LYS A 242 -6.64 22.25 -2.51
C LYS A 242 -5.36 21.56 -2.06
N TYR A 243 -4.41 22.29 -1.51
CA TYR A 243 -3.18 21.73 -0.96
C TYR A 243 -3.42 20.99 0.35
N ASN A 244 -4.24 21.52 1.26
CA ASN A 244 -4.63 20.83 2.49
C ASN A 244 -5.33 19.51 2.18
N SER A 245 -6.31 19.52 1.28
CA SER A 245 -7.01 18.29 0.88
C SER A 245 -6.11 17.28 0.14
N PHE A 246 -5.17 17.74 -0.69
CA PHE A 246 -4.19 16.86 -1.32
C PHE A 246 -3.20 16.26 -0.31
N ALA A 247 -2.68 17.08 0.62
CA ALA A 247 -1.78 16.65 1.67
C ALA A 247 -2.46 15.66 2.63
N GLU A 248 -3.68 15.97 3.08
CA GLU A 248 -4.50 15.09 3.91
C GLU A 248 -4.77 13.76 3.20
N LYS A 249 -5.15 13.80 1.92
CA LYS A 249 -5.39 12.59 1.13
C LYS A 249 -4.14 11.73 0.99
N LYS A 250 -2.98 12.35 0.75
CA LYS A 250 -1.70 11.62 0.63
C LYS A 250 -1.17 11.13 1.97
N GLN A 251 -1.38 11.87 3.05
CA GLN A 251 -1.04 11.44 4.40
C GLN A 251 -1.93 10.28 4.86
N ALA A 252 -3.22 10.29 4.50
CA ALA A 252 -4.11 9.17 4.73
C ALA A 252 -3.70 7.92 3.92
N GLU A 253 -3.29 8.08 2.65
CA GLU A 253 -2.75 6.97 1.85
C GLU A 253 -1.46 6.40 2.46
N ILE A 254 -0.54 7.25 2.94
CA ILE A 254 0.70 6.82 3.61
C ILE A 254 0.38 6.11 4.92
N ALA A 255 -0.47 6.67 5.77
CA ALA A 255 -0.86 6.06 7.04
C ALA A 255 -1.51 4.69 6.81
N LYS A 256 -2.38 4.56 5.81
CA LYS A 256 -2.98 3.27 5.42
C LYS A 256 -1.93 2.26 4.96
N LEU A 257 -0.91 2.70 4.25
CA LEU A 257 0.19 1.84 3.80
C LEU A 257 1.11 1.42 4.95
N GLU A 258 1.44 2.32 5.88
CA GLU A 258 2.21 2.01 7.08
C GLU A 258 1.46 1.01 7.98
N GLN A 259 0.15 1.19 8.13
CA GLN A 259 -0.71 0.27 8.87
C GLN A 259 -0.75 -1.12 8.23
N GLN A 260 -0.85 -1.21 6.91
CA GLN A 260 -0.81 -2.50 6.20
C GLN A 260 0.55 -3.20 6.34
N ASP A 261 1.65 -2.45 6.29
CA ASP A 261 3.00 -2.99 6.46
C ASP A 261 3.25 -3.49 7.89
N ALA A 262 2.73 -2.76 8.90
CA ALA A 262 2.77 -3.18 10.30
C ALA A 262 2.01 -4.50 10.54
N ILE A 263 0.81 -4.64 9.98
CA ILE A 263 0.04 -5.89 10.05
C ILE A 263 0.85 -7.02 9.39
N LYS A 264 1.32 -6.82 8.15
CA LYS A 264 2.07 -7.85 7.42
C LYS A 264 3.33 -8.29 8.16
N THR A 265 4.07 -7.34 8.72
CA THR A 265 5.29 -7.61 9.48
C THR A 265 4.97 -8.43 10.72
N ALA A 266 3.96 -8.04 11.50
CA ALA A 266 3.57 -8.77 12.70
C ALA A 266 3.14 -10.21 12.41
N PHE A 267 2.36 -10.44 11.33
CA PHE A 267 2.01 -11.79 10.87
C PHE A 267 3.25 -12.60 10.43
N THR A 268 4.20 -11.97 9.73
CA THR A 268 5.45 -12.64 9.30
C THR A 268 6.35 -13.01 10.49
N GLU A 269 6.37 -12.17 11.52
CA GLU A 269 7.09 -12.40 12.78
C GLU A 269 6.34 -13.33 13.74
N GLN A 270 5.12 -13.77 13.39
CA GLN A 270 4.21 -14.53 14.25
C GLN A 270 3.94 -13.85 15.60
N ASP A 271 3.99 -12.51 15.63
CA ASP A 271 3.70 -11.70 16.82
C ASP A 271 2.23 -11.28 16.79
N TRP A 272 1.38 -12.12 17.35
CA TRP A 272 -0.08 -12.00 17.25
C TRP A 272 -0.63 -10.80 18.03
N ASP A 273 -0.05 -10.45 19.17
CA ASP A 273 -0.43 -9.27 19.95
C ASP A 273 -0.14 -7.97 19.17
N LYS A 274 1.03 -7.90 18.50
CA LYS A 274 1.33 -6.80 17.59
C LYS A 274 0.41 -6.79 16.39
N ALA A 275 0.05 -7.96 15.85
CA ALA A 275 -0.85 -8.06 14.72
C ALA A 275 -2.25 -7.52 15.05
N ILE A 276 -2.81 -7.92 16.20
CA ILE A 276 -4.10 -7.42 16.71
C ILE A 276 -4.01 -5.90 16.93
N THR A 277 -2.97 -5.42 17.60
CA THR A 277 -2.76 -3.98 17.83
C THR A 277 -2.67 -3.18 16.51
N ALA A 278 -1.98 -3.71 15.51
CA ALA A 278 -1.86 -3.09 14.20
C ALA A 278 -3.20 -3.09 13.44
N MET A 279 -3.97 -4.16 13.54
CA MET A 279 -5.31 -4.27 12.95
C MET A 279 -6.32 -3.33 13.62
N ASP A 280 -6.28 -3.19 14.94
CA ASP A 280 -7.10 -2.21 15.68
C ASP A 280 -6.82 -0.78 15.19
N LYS A 281 -5.53 -0.41 15.06
CA LYS A 281 -5.12 0.90 14.51
C LYS A 281 -5.56 1.10 13.05
N ALA A 282 -5.67 0.02 12.29
CA ALA A 282 -6.14 0.02 10.91
C ALA A 282 -7.68 -0.01 10.78
N GLY A 283 -8.41 -0.03 11.91
CA GLY A 283 -9.88 -0.01 11.93
C GLY A 283 -10.54 -1.34 11.57
N TYR A 284 -9.84 -2.47 11.71
CA TYR A 284 -10.45 -3.78 11.50
C TYR A 284 -11.44 -4.09 12.62
N THR A 285 -12.60 -4.65 12.28
CA THR A 285 -13.56 -5.15 13.28
C THR A 285 -13.06 -6.46 13.90
N LYS A 286 -13.50 -6.80 15.11
CA LYS A 286 -13.13 -8.06 15.78
C LYS A 286 -13.42 -9.32 14.92
N PRO A 287 -14.54 -9.43 14.20
CA PRO A 287 -14.75 -10.52 13.23
C PRO A 287 -13.71 -10.55 12.10
N GLN A 288 -13.29 -9.39 11.57
CA GLN A 288 -12.26 -9.33 10.52
C GLN A 288 -10.88 -9.73 11.06
N GLN A 289 -10.56 -9.33 12.28
CA GLN A 289 -9.31 -9.71 12.96
C GLN A 289 -9.26 -11.22 13.19
N ALA A 290 -10.33 -11.79 13.75
CA ALA A 290 -10.44 -13.23 13.98
C ALA A 290 -10.32 -14.02 12.68
N LYS A 291 -10.95 -13.59 11.58
CA LYS A 291 -10.79 -14.23 10.27
C LYS A 291 -9.34 -14.22 9.77
N LYS A 292 -8.61 -13.13 9.98
CA LYS A 292 -7.19 -13.05 9.59
C LYS A 292 -6.30 -13.99 10.40
N LEU A 293 -6.54 -14.08 11.71
CA LEU A 293 -5.84 -15.03 12.60
C LEU A 293 -6.17 -16.47 12.25
N LEU A 294 -7.44 -16.74 11.92
CA LEU A 294 -7.93 -18.06 11.55
C LEU A 294 -7.29 -18.57 10.25
N ASN A 295 -7.01 -17.71 9.27
CA ASN A 295 -6.26 -18.06 8.06
C ASN A 295 -4.82 -18.54 8.32
N GLU A 296 -4.27 -18.28 9.50
CA GLU A 296 -2.96 -18.76 9.95
C GLU A 296 -3.11 -19.88 11.01
N SER A 297 -4.29 -20.51 11.05
CA SER A 297 -4.70 -21.57 11.98
C SER A 297 -4.52 -21.20 13.47
N GLN A 298 -4.55 -19.90 13.82
CA GLN A 298 -4.44 -19.42 15.20
C GLN A 298 -5.81 -19.42 15.90
N TYR A 299 -6.37 -20.62 16.13
CA TYR A 299 -7.75 -20.80 16.61
C TYR A 299 -8.03 -20.16 17.99
N GLN A 300 -7.18 -20.43 18.98
CA GLN A 300 -7.35 -19.90 20.34
C GLN A 300 -7.34 -18.37 20.35
N ILE A 301 -6.42 -17.76 19.60
CA ILE A 301 -6.29 -16.29 19.51
C ILE A 301 -7.48 -15.70 18.74
N ALA A 302 -7.94 -16.38 17.68
CA ALA A 302 -9.15 -15.98 16.95
C ALA A 302 -10.39 -16.02 17.86
N LEU A 303 -10.49 -17.03 18.74
CA LEU A 303 -11.58 -17.20 19.69
C LEU A 303 -11.56 -16.12 20.77
N GLU A 304 -10.39 -15.81 21.32
CA GLU A 304 -10.18 -14.70 22.26
C GLU A 304 -10.54 -13.34 21.62
N THR A 305 -10.23 -13.19 20.34
CA THR A 305 -10.50 -11.96 19.58
C THR A 305 -11.99 -11.78 19.27
N ASN A 306 -12.70 -12.85 18.89
CA ASN A 306 -14.12 -12.82 18.56
C ASN A 306 -14.85 -14.11 19.00
N PRO A 307 -15.28 -14.19 20.27
CA PRO A 307 -15.91 -15.40 20.82
C PRO A 307 -17.17 -15.85 20.09
N LYS A 308 -17.96 -14.88 19.58
CA LYS A 308 -19.19 -15.13 18.83
C LYS A 308 -18.95 -15.88 17.51
N GLY A 309 -17.70 -15.95 17.05
CA GLY A 309 -17.29 -16.65 15.84
C GLY A 309 -17.01 -18.14 16.03
N ILE A 310 -17.26 -18.73 17.20
CA ILE A 310 -16.87 -20.12 17.55
C ILE A 310 -17.26 -21.14 16.47
N ASN A 311 -18.49 -21.11 15.93
CA ASN A 311 -18.92 -22.09 14.91
C ASN A 311 -18.04 -22.02 13.65
N ALA A 312 -17.65 -20.82 13.21
CA ALA A 312 -16.79 -20.65 12.04
C ALA A 312 -15.34 -21.12 12.30
N ILE A 313 -14.85 -20.88 13.53
CA ILE A 313 -13.51 -21.32 13.96
C ILE A 313 -13.45 -22.84 14.03
N VAL A 314 -14.46 -23.47 14.65
CA VAL A 314 -14.61 -24.93 14.74
C VAL A 314 -14.71 -25.54 13.35
N LYS A 315 -15.60 -25.04 12.50
CA LYS A 315 -15.76 -25.53 11.12
C LYS A 315 -14.44 -25.53 10.36
N GLN A 316 -13.64 -24.48 10.50
CA GLN A 316 -12.33 -24.43 9.85
C GLN A 316 -11.32 -25.43 10.45
N ALA A 317 -11.36 -25.68 11.77
CA ALA A 317 -10.51 -26.70 12.37
C ALA A 317 -10.84 -28.11 11.85
N TYR A 318 -12.12 -28.47 11.72
CA TYR A 318 -12.51 -29.74 11.09
C TYR A 318 -12.08 -29.83 9.62
N ASN A 319 -12.24 -28.76 8.85
CA ASN A 319 -11.81 -28.72 7.44
C ASN A 319 -10.29 -28.81 7.25
N GLU A 320 -9.50 -28.53 8.29
CA GLU A 320 -8.03 -28.58 8.29
C GLU A 320 -7.49 -29.79 9.08
N ASP A 321 -8.34 -30.77 9.43
CA ASP A 321 -7.99 -31.97 10.23
C ASP A 321 -7.33 -31.61 11.58
N HIS A 322 -7.79 -30.51 12.18
CA HIS A 322 -7.30 -29.94 13.44
C HIS A 322 -8.33 -30.04 14.58
N GLU A 323 -9.40 -30.81 14.42
CA GLU A 323 -10.51 -30.94 15.36
C GLU A 323 -10.08 -31.40 16.76
N LYS A 324 -9.04 -32.24 16.87
CA LYS A 324 -8.49 -32.65 18.18
C LYS A 324 -7.98 -31.49 19.02
N ASN A 325 -7.53 -30.41 18.39
CA ASN A 325 -7.04 -29.22 19.10
C ASN A 325 -8.17 -28.47 19.84
N ILE A 326 -9.44 -28.70 19.47
CA ILE A 326 -10.61 -28.08 20.12
C ILE A 326 -10.63 -28.37 21.63
N LEU A 327 -10.12 -29.54 22.03
CA LEU A 327 -10.05 -29.95 23.44
C LEU A 327 -9.21 -28.99 24.29
N ASP A 328 -8.20 -28.35 23.71
CA ASP A 328 -7.30 -27.43 24.41
C ASP A 328 -7.81 -25.98 24.41
N TRP A 329 -8.86 -25.68 23.64
CA TRP A 329 -9.35 -24.30 23.52
C TRP A 329 -10.05 -23.84 24.79
N SER A 330 -10.01 -22.54 25.06
CA SER A 330 -10.72 -21.93 26.19
C SER A 330 -11.44 -20.67 25.76
N MET A 331 -12.65 -20.47 26.29
CA MET A 331 -13.39 -19.23 26.06
C MET A 331 -12.80 -18.11 26.94
N PRO A 332 -12.67 -16.89 26.42
CA PRO A 332 -12.29 -15.76 27.26
C PRO A 332 -13.38 -15.48 28.30
N SER A 333 -12.98 -14.90 29.43
CA SER A 333 -13.87 -14.68 30.59
C SER A 333 -15.09 -13.80 30.30
N ASN A 334 -15.01 -12.96 29.26
CA ASN A 334 -16.08 -12.07 28.82
C ASN A 334 -17.03 -12.70 27.78
N ALA A 335 -16.80 -13.94 27.35
CA ALA A 335 -17.73 -14.66 26.48
C ALA A 335 -19.07 -14.86 27.19
N ASN A 336 -20.16 -14.79 26.42
CA ASN A 336 -21.48 -15.10 26.96
C ASN A 336 -21.62 -16.63 27.17
N GLU A 337 -22.61 -17.02 27.98
CA GLU A 337 -22.83 -18.44 28.29
C GLU A 337 -23.19 -19.27 27.06
N GLN A 338 -23.92 -18.71 26.09
CA GLN A 338 -24.27 -19.43 24.86
C GLN A 338 -23.03 -19.84 24.06
N ASP A 339 -22.04 -18.95 23.92
CA ASP A 339 -20.80 -19.25 23.21
C ASP A 339 -19.94 -20.28 23.99
N LYS A 340 -19.99 -20.26 25.33
CA LYS A 340 -19.32 -21.26 26.17
C LYS A 340 -19.95 -22.65 26.04
N GLU A 341 -21.27 -22.73 26.05
CA GLU A 341 -22.00 -23.99 25.84
C GLU A 341 -21.71 -24.57 24.45
N LYS A 342 -21.58 -23.72 23.41
CA LYS A 342 -21.15 -24.18 22.08
C LYS A 342 -19.77 -24.84 22.11
N LEU A 343 -18.76 -24.20 22.71
CA LEU A 343 -17.43 -24.83 22.82
C LEU A 343 -17.48 -26.11 23.65
N LYS A 344 -18.26 -26.13 24.74
CA LYS A 344 -18.43 -27.33 25.57
C LYS A 344 -18.99 -28.49 24.75
N LEU A 345 -20.06 -28.26 23.98
CA LEU A 345 -20.65 -29.28 23.11
C LEU A 345 -19.64 -29.77 22.07
N GLU A 346 -18.89 -28.89 21.41
CA GLU A 346 -17.88 -29.29 20.43
C GLU A 346 -16.76 -30.14 21.05
N LYS A 347 -16.33 -29.83 22.29
CA LYS A 347 -15.41 -30.70 23.02
C LYS A 347 -16.01 -32.06 23.32
N SER A 348 -17.30 -32.12 23.66
CA SER A 348 -18.02 -33.37 23.88
C SER A 348 -18.18 -34.19 22.60
N ILE A 349 -18.30 -33.55 21.44
CA ILE A 349 -18.26 -34.24 20.13
C ILE A 349 -16.89 -34.88 19.93
N VAL A 350 -15.81 -34.10 20.05
CA VAL A 350 -14.44 -34.60 19.83
C VAL A 350 -14.04 -35.70 20.82
N ASN A 351 -14.45 -35.61 22.10
CA ASN A 351 -14.19 -36.64 23.11
C ASN A 351 -15.22 -37.78 23.11
N PHE A 352 -16.22 -37.74 22.24
CA PHE A 352 -17.33 -38.69 22.21
C PHE A 352 -18.02 -38.89 23.58
N ASP A 353 -18.36 -37.79 24.26
CA ASP A 353 -19.13 -37.83 25.51
C ASP A 353 -20.62 -38.05 25.22
N THR A 354 -21.00 -39.32 25.05
CA THR A 354 -22.35 -39.74 24.69
C THR A 354 -23.44 -39.21 25.63
N ASN A 355 -23.15 -38.97 26.91
CA ASN A 355 -24.13 -38.41 27.83
C ASN A 355 -24.48 -36.96 27.45
N GLU A 356 -23.47 -36.12 27.23
CA GLU A 356 -23.70 -34.73 26.81
C GLU A 356 -24.31 -34.67 25.42
N LEU A 357 -23.83 -35.49 24.46
CA LEU A 357 -24.38 -35.53 23.10
C LEU A 357 -25.88 -35.87 23.11
N ASN A 358 -26.29 -36.90 23.86
CA ASN A 358 -27.69 -37.28 23.98
C ASN A 358 -28.54 -36.20 24.66
N ASN A 359 -28.00 -35.53 25.68
CA ASN A 359 -28.70 -34.46 26.39
C ASN A 359 -28.94 -33.22 25.52
N GLN A 360 -28.00 -32.90 24.63
CA GLN A 360 -28.05 -31.70 23.78
C GLN A 360 -28.79 -31.94 22.46
N LEU A 361 -28.88 -33.19 21.98
CA LEU A 361 -29.43 -33.53 20.66
C LEU A 361 -30.82 -32.94 20.39
N SER A 362 -31.75 -32.99 21.35
CA SER A 362 -33.11 -32.48 21.16
C SER A 362 -33.16 -30.97 20.97
N PHE A 363 -32.21 -30.24 21.57
CA PHE A 363 -32.16 -28.78 21.60
C PHE A 363 -31.25 -28.18 20.52
N GLN A 364 -30.42 -28.99 19.87
CA GLN A 364 -29.55 -28.52 18.81
C GLN A 364 -30.34 -28.27 17.51
N GLU A 365 -30.09 -27.13 16.90
CA GLU A 365 -30.71 -26.68 15.64
C GLU A 365 -29.66 -26.36 14.56
N ASP A 366 -28.38 -26.24 14.92
CA ASP A 366 -27.30 -26.02 13.96
C ASP A 366 -26.96 -27.32 13.23
N GLU A 367 -27.24 -27.33 11.92
CA GLU A 367 -27.03 -28.48 11.04
C GLU A 367 -25.56 -28.89 10.91
N ASP A 368 -24.59 -27.96 10.98
CA ASP A 368 -23.16 -28.30 10.94
C ASP A 368 -22.76 -29.03 12.24
N VAL A 369 -23.30 -28.60 13.39
CA VAL A 369 -23.03 -29.25 14.68
C VAL A 369 -23.67 -30.62 14.74
N LEU A 370 -24.94 -30.75 14.33
CA LEU A 370 -25.63 -32.04 14.29
C LEU A 370 -24.89 -33.03 13.39
N TYR A 371 -24.47 -32.60 12.20
CA TYR A 371 -23.73 -33.46 11.30
C TYR A 371 -22.44 -33.99 11.93
N ARG A 372 -21.65 -33.13 12.60
CA ARG A 372 -20.47 -33.57 13.36
C ARG A 372 -20.80 -34.52 14.51
N MET A 373 -21.92 -34.32 15.23
CA MET A 373 -22.39 -35.27 16.23
C MET A 373 -22.66 -36.65 15.60
N GLY A 374 -23.29 -36.68 14.42
CA GLY A 374 -23.59 -37.90 13.68
C GLY A 374 -22.33 -38.64 13.24
N GLN A 375 -21.35 -37.89 12.72
CA GLN A 375 -20.04 -38.42 12.35
C GLN A 375 -19.31 -39.00 13.57
N ALA A 376 -19.31 -38.31 14.72
CA ALA A 376 -18.69 -38.82 15.94
C ALA A 376 -19.32 -40.13 16.43
N TYR A 377 -20.64 -40.31 16.31
CA TYR A 377 -21.31 -41.59 16.59
C TYR A 377 -20.87 -42.68 15.62
N LEU A 378 -20.77 -42.38 14.32
CA LEU A 378 -20.31 -43.34 13.31
C LEU A 378 -18.87 -43.79 13.54
N GLU A 379 -17.95 -42.85 13.77
CA GLU A 379 -16.54 -43.14 14.05
C GLU A 379 -16.34 -44.04 15.27
N ASN A 380 -17.29 -44.03 16.20
CA ASN A 380 -17.29 -44.86 17.41
C ASN A 380 -18.20 -46.09 17.31
N ASN A 381 -18.66 -46.46 16.12
CA ASN A 381 -19.51 -47.62 15.83
C ASN A 381 -20.89 -47.59 16.54
N ASP A 382 -21.40 -46.41 16.92
CA ASP A 382 -22.72 -46.25 17.51
C ASP A 382 -23.74 -45.86 16.45
N THR A 383 -24.18 -46.86 15.69
CA THR A 383 -25.17 -46.69 14.61
C THR A 383 -26.52 -46.22 15.11
N GLN A 384 -26.89 -46.51 16.36
CA GLN A 384 -28.14 -46.05 16.95
C GLN A 384 -28.10 -44.55 17.25
N GLY A 385 -26.98 -44.07 17.80
CA GLY A 385 -26.72 -42.64 17.99
C GLY A 385 -26.74 -41.89 16.67
N ALA A 386 -26.03 -42.41 15.66
CA ALA A 386 -26.00 -41.84 14.31
C ALA A 386 -27.40 -41.75 13.68
N ALA A 387 -28.21 -42.82 13.78
CA ALA A 387 -29.58 -42.84 13.26
C ALA A 387 -30.47 -41.76 13.90
N LYS A 388 -30.37 -41.56 15.22
CA LYS A 388 -31.13 -40.51 15.91
C LYS A 388 -30.74 -39.11 15.44
N VAL A 389 -29.45 -38.89 15.21
CA VAL A 389 -28.95 -37.62 14.67
C VAL A 389 -29.43 -37.41 13.23
N LYS A 390 -29.39 -38.46 12.40
CA LYS A 390 -29.93 -38.46 11.04
C LYS A 390 -31.40 -38.04 11.02
N ASP A 391 -32.23 -38.68 11.84
CA ASP A 391 -33.66 -38.36 11.92
C ASP A 391 -33.90 -36.90 12.35
N LYS A 392 -33.07 -36.39 13.26
CA LYS A 392 -33.09 -34.97 13.66
C LYS A 392 -32.65 -34.06 12.52
N LEU A 393 -31.60 -34.41 11.79
CA LEU A 393 -31.12 -33.69 10.61
C LEU A 393 -32.16 -33.66 9.50
N ALA A 394 -32.90 -34.74 9.25
CA ALA A 394 -33.95 -34.77 8.22
C ALA A 394 -35.00 -33.67 8.40
N GLY A 395 -35.26 -33.25 9.65
CA GLY A 395 -36.15 -32.13 9.97
C GLY A 395 -35.55 -30.73 9.83
N ILE A 396 -34.24 -30.61 9.59
CA ILE A 396 -33.48 -29.34 9.54
C ILE A 396 -32.79 -29.17 8.17
N SER A 397 -32.08 -30.19 7.71
CA SER A 397 -31.24 -30.22 6.51
C SER A 397 -31.30 -31.61 5.87
N SER A 398 -32.11 -31.77 4.83
CA SER A 398 -32.23 -33.05 4.10
C SER A 398 -30.90 -33.46 3.49
N GLU A 399 -30.14 -32.53 2.93
CA GLU A 399 -28.84 -32.78 2.31
C GLU A 399 -27.86 -33.45 3.28
N LYS A 400 -27.70 -32.92 4.50
CA LYS A 400 -26.81 -33.52 5.50
C LYS A 400 -27.36 -34.79 6.13
N SER A 401 -28.68 -34.94 6.16
CA SER A 401 -29.31 -36.20 6.56
C SER A 401 -28.99 -37.31 5.56
N ASP A 402 -29.17 -37.03 4.27
CA ASP A 402 -28.87 -37.97 3.18
C ASP A 402 -27.38 -38.30 3.13
N LEU A 403 -26.51 -37.29 3.33
CA LEU A 403 -25.06 -37.49 3.40
C LEU A 403 -24.66 -38.35 4.59
N LEU A 404 -25.27 -38.13 5.77
CA LEU A 404 -25.03 -38.96 6.94
C LEU A 404 -25.53 -40.39 6.69
N GLU A 405 -26.71 -40.56 6.08
CA GLU A 405 -27.27 -41.86 5.71
C GLU A 405 -26.32 -42.67 4.83
N ALA A 406 -25.82 -42.07 3.75
CA ALA A 406 -24.85 -42.69 2.86
C ALA A 406 -23.56 -43.10 3.60
N GLN A 407 -23.10 -42.28 4.57
CA GLN A 407 -21.96 -42.66 5.43
C GLN A 407 -22.29 -43.86 6.34
N MET A 408 -23.51 -43.93 6.90
CA MET A 408 -23.94 -45.08 7.69
C MET A 408 -23.96 -46.36 6.83
N GLU A 409 -24.49 -46.28 5.61
CA GLU A 409 -24.57 -47.39 4.66
C GLU A 409 -23.18 -47.88 4.24
N LEU A 410 -22.27 -46.96 3.94
CA LEU A 410 -20.89 -47.28 3.60
C LEU A 410 -20.16 -47.98 4.77
N GLU A 411 -20.30 -47.49 6.01
CA GLU A 411 -19.68 -48.13 7.17
C GLU A 411 -20.27 -49.52 7.44
N ASN A 412 -21.59 -49.70 7.23
CA ASN A 412 -22.21 -51.02 7.32
C ASN A 412 -21.68 -51.97 6.24
N ALA A 413 -21.54 -51.51 4.99
CA ALA A 413 -20.97 -52.31 3.90
C ALA A 413 -19.51 -52.71 4.18
N LYS A 414 -18.69 -51.79 4.70
CA LYS A 414 -17.32 -52.08 5.17
C LYS A 414 -17.30 -53.15 6.26
N SER A 415 -18.22 -53.09 7.23
CA SER A 415 -18.34 -54.11 8.27
C SER A 415 -18.70 -55.48 7.67
N THR A 416 -19.64 -55.54 6.72
CA THR A 416 -20.01 -56.78 6.03
C THR A 416 -18.83 -57.39 5.28
N VAL A 417 -18.07 -56.57 4.55
CA VAL A 417 -16.85 -57.02 3.86
C VAL A 417 -15.87 -57.63 4.85
N LYS A 418 -15.62 -56.96 5.98
CA LYS A 418 -14.71 -57.47 7.02
C LYS A 418 -15.19 -58.80 7.61
N ASP A 419 -16.48 -58.92 7.90
CA ASP A 419 -17.07 -60.16 8.42
C ASP A 419 -16.97 -61.31 7.41
N ASP A 420 -17.17 -61.04 6.12
CA ASP A 420 -17.07 -62.05 5.06
C ASP A 420 -15.61 -62.42 4.73
N GLU A 421 -14.66 -61.49 4.88
CA GLU A 421 -13.22 -61.81 4.88
C GLU A 421 -12.86 -62.79 6.01
N GLU A 422 -13.37 -62.55 7.22
CA GLU A 422 -13.15 -63.44 8.36
C GLU A 422 -13.83 -64.81 8.16
N LYS A 423 -15.04 -64.87 7.58
CA LYS A 423 -15.68 -66.15 7.21
C LYS A 423 -14.89 -66.93 6.17
N LEU A 424 -14.32 -66.25 5.17
CA LEU A 424 -13.50 -66.88 4.14
C LEU A 424 -12.20 -67.45 4.72
N GLU A 425 -11.55 -66.71 5.63
CA GLU A 425 -10.37 -67.21 6.34
C GLU A 425 -10.70 -68.45 7.17
N ASN A 426 -11.79 -68.39 7.95
CA ASN A 426 -12.26 -69.53 8.74
C ASN A 426 -12.59 -70.77 7.87
N ALA A 427 -13.20 -70.59 6.69
CA ALA A 427 -13.48 -71.68 5.77
C ALA A 427 -12.20 -72.32 5.18
N LYS A 428 -11.18 -71.51 4.90
CA LYS A 428 -9.87 -71.98 4.40
C LYS A 428 -9.11 -72.78 5.45
N ASP A 429 -9.32 -72.48 6.72
CA ASP A 429 -8.67 -73.13 7.87
C ASP A 429 -9.33 -74.44 8.33
N LEU A 430 -10.47 -74.84 7.76
CA LEU A 430 -11.10 -76.14 8.03
C LEU A 430 -10.17 -77.32 7.72
N ASP A 431 -10.38 -78.46 8.37
CA ASP A 431 -9.60 -79.67 8.09
C ASP A 431 -9.77 -80.12 6.63
N LYS A 432 -8.73 -80.73 6.05
CA LYS A 432 -8.76 -81.23 4.68
C LYS A 432 -9.74 -82.38 4.47
N ASP A 433 -10.13 -83.04 5.56
CA ASP A 433 -11.11 -84.12 5.57
C ASP A 433 -12.54 -83.62 5.86
N ASP A 434 -12.80 -82.30 5.94
CA ASP A 434 -14.15 -81.74 6.00
C ASP A 434 -14.79 -81.82 4.60
N ASP A 435 -15.78 -82.71 4.46
CA ASP A 435 -16.45 -83.02 3.19
C ASP A 435 -17.10 -81.79 2.52
N ASP A 436 -17.38 -80.71 3.26
CA ASP A 436 -18.05 -79.50 2.78
C ASP A 436 -17.10 -78.30 2.60
N LYS A 437 -15.79 -78.48 2.83
CA LYS A 437 -14.82 -77.37 2.83
C LYS A 437 -14.83 -76.55 1.54
N ASP A 438 -14.76 -77.22 0.39
CA ASP A 438 -14.69 -76.55 -0.91
C ASP A 438 -15.96 -75.74 -1.23
N ASP A 439 -17.12 -76.22 -0.78
CA ASP A 439 -18.39 -75.52 -0.98
C ASP A 439 -18.52 -74.31 -0.05
N LYS A 440 -18.09 -74.44 1.23
CA LYS A 440 -18.01 -73.31 2.17
C LYS A 440 -17.05 -72.22 1.68
N ILE A 441 -15.92 -72.59 1.08
CA ILE A 441 -14.98 -71.62 0.49
C ILE A 441 -15.64 -70.87 -0.66
N LYS A 442 -16.28 -71.58 -1.61
CA LYS A 442 -16.96 -70.93 -2.74
C LYS A 442 -18.10 -70.01 -2.30
N GLU A 443 -18.87 -70.42 -1.30
CA GLU A 443 -19.95 -69.60 -0.74
C GLU A 443 -19.38 -68.33 -0.10
N ALA A 444 -18.32 -68.45 0.71
CA ALA A 444 -17.66 -67.30 1.32
C ALA A 444 -16.99 -66.37 0.29
N GLU A 445 -16.39 -66.91 -0.79
CA GLU A 445 -15.86 -66.11 -1.90
C GLU A 445 -16.96 -65.33 -2.62
N THR A 446 -18.10 -65.98 -2.88
CA THR A 446 -19.26 -65.33 -3.53
C THR A 446 -19.81 -64.20 -2.64
N ASN A 447 -20.03 -64.48 -1.35
CA ASN A 447 -20.54 -63.47 -0.42
C ASN A 447 -19.57 -62.28 -0.29
N LEU A 448 -18.26 -62.53 -0.24
CA LEU A 448 -17.26 -61.48 -0.18
C LEU A 448 -17.24 -60.62 -1.46
N ASP A 449 -17.39 -61.24 -2.63
CA ASP A 449 -17.47 -60.51 -3.90
C ASP A 449 -18.73 -59.63 -3.96
N ASP A 450 -19.87 -60.14 -3.52
CA ASP A 450 -21.12 -59.38 -3.43
C ASP A 450 -20.99 -58.23 -2.41
N ALA A 451 -20.43 -58.48 -1.22
CA ALA A 451 -20.22 -57.45 -0.19
C ALA A 451 -19.27 -56.33 -0.67
N LYS A 452 -18.22 -56.67 -1.43
CA LYS A 452 -17.32 -55.68 -2.04
C LYS A 452 -18.03 -54.82 -3.06
N LYS A 453 -18.92 -55.41 -3.86
CA LYS A 453 -19.72 -54.68 -4.83
C LYS A 453 -20.69 -53.72 -4.14
N ASP A 454 -21.34 -54.16 -3.06
CA ASP A 454 -22.22 -53.30 -2.26
C ASP A 454 -21.43 -52.15 -1.62
N GLN A 455 -20.20 -52.41 -1.14
CA GLN A 455 -19.30 -51.36 -0.65
C GLN A 455 -18.94 -50.35 -1.74
N GLU A 456 -18.64 -50.80 -2.96
CA GLU A 456 -18.34 -49.92 -4.09
C GLU A 456 -19.57 -49.06 -4.48
N GLU A 457 -20.77 -49.64 -4.45
CA GLU A 457 -22.01 -48.92 -4.72
C GLU A 457 -22.30 -47.86 -3.65
N ALA A 458 -22.18 -48.21 -2.36
CA ALA A 458 -22.34 -47.27 -1.25
C ALA A 458 -21.31 -46.13 -1.29
N GLN A 459 -20.05 -46.42 -1.66
CA GLN A 459 -19.03 -45.38 -1.83
C GLN A 459 -19.39 -44.44 -2.98
N LYS A 460 -19.89 -44.98 -4.09
CA LYS A 460 -20.28 -44.18 -5.24
C LYS A 460 -21.46 -43.27 -4.92
N ASP A 461 -22.45 -43.77 -4.20
CA ASP A 461 -23.61 -42.97 -3.77
C ASP A 461 -23.19 -41.83 -2.84
N LEU A 462 -22.23 -42.08 -1.94
CA LEU A 462 -21.63 -41.04 -1.10
C LEU A 462 -20.88 -39.98 -1.93
N ASP A 463 -20.08 -40.40 -2.92
CA ASP A 463 -19.34 -39.48 -3.79
C ASP A 463 -20.29 -38.57 -4.62
N GLU A 464 -21.44 -39.10 -5.06
CA GLU A 464 -22.45 -38.34 -5.82
C GLU A 464 -23.13 -37.24 -4.97
N LEU A 465 -23.17 -37.41 -3.64
CA LEU A 465 -23.70 -36.44 -2.68
C LEU A 465 -22.65 -35.39 -2.22
N GLY A 466 -21.41 -35.48 -2.72
CA GLY A 466 -20.33 -34.56 -2.37
C GLY A 466 -19.58 -34.93 -1.09
N GLY A 467 -19.50 -36.24 -0.79
CA GLY A 467 -18.66 -36.81 0.27
C GLY A 467 -17.17 -36.54 0.16
#